data_AF-A0A930EX92-F1
#
_entry.id   AF-A0A930EX92-F1
#
_cell.length_a   1.000
_cell.length_b   1.000
_cell.length_c   1.000
_cell.angle_alpha   90.00
_cell.angle_beta   90.00
_cell.angle_gamma   90.00
#
_symmetry.space_group_name_H-M   'P 1'
#
loop_
_entity.id
_entity.type
_entity.pdbx_description
1 polymer ?
#
loop_
_entity_poly.entity_id
_entity_poly.type
_entity_poly.pdbx_seq_one_letter_code
_entity_poly.pdbx_strand_id
1 'polypeptide(L)' 'ILRYPENKDSITGYSYMPWHYRYVGKETAEQIHEAGENTTFEEFFGLKGGDYEKDS' A
#
# COMPACT_ATOMS: atom_id res chain seq x y z
N ILE A 1 -8.02 2.19 3.85
CA ILE A 1 -7.14 2.84 2.86
C ILE A 1 -7.28 2.16 1.50
N LEU A 2 -7.07 2.89 0.40
CA LEU A 2 -6.92 2.27 -0.92
C LEU A 2 -5.62 1.44 -0.90
N ARG A 3 -5.74 0.12 -1.01
CA ARG A 3 -4.60 -0.77 -0.74
C ARG A 3 -3.58 -0.78 -1.87
N TYR A 4 -4.08 -0.67 -3.11
CA TYR A 4 -3.30 -0.69 -4.34
C TYR A 4 -3.58 0.58 -5.15
N PRO A 5 -2.94 1.71 -4.79
CA PRO A 5 -3.04 2.96 -5.53
C PRO A 5 -2.31 2.93 -6.88
N GLU A 6 -2.61 3.90 -7.74
CA GLU A 6 -2.02 4.00 -9.08
C GLU A 6 -0.51 4.25 -9.01
N ASN A 7 0.27 3.63 -9.92
CA ASN A 7 1.74 3.76 -10.01
C ASN A 7 2.52 3.32 -8.75
N LYS A 8 1.96 2.38 -7.96
CA LYS A 8 2.57 1.84 -6.72
C LYS A 8 2.72 0.32 -6.75
N ASP A 9 2.69 -0.25 -7.96
CA ASP A 9 2.86 -1.68 -8.25
C ASP A 9 4.23 -2.21 -7.85
N SER A 10 5.30 -1.44 -8.07
CA SER A 10 6.66 -1.80 -7.64
C SER A 10 6.84 -1.90 -6.12
N ILE A 11 6.01 -1.19 -5.35
CA ILE A 11 6.04 -1.16 -3.88
C ILE A 11 5.11 -2.22 -3.30
N THR A 12 3.87 -2.29 -3.80
CA THR A 12 2.85 -3.17 -3.24
C THR A 12 2.90 -4.59 -3.80
N GLY A 13 3.52 -4.78 -4.97
CA GLY A 13 3.52 -6.05 -5.71
C GLY A 13 2.25 -6.30 -6.53
N TYR A 14 1.28 -5.38 -6.53
CA TYR A 14 0.00 -5.54 -7.23
C TYR A 14 -0.36 -4.29 -8.03
N SER A 15 -0.98 -4.50 -9.20
CA SER A 15 -1.49 -3.43 -10.04
C SER A 15 -2.57 -2.59 -9.34
N TYR A 16 -2.79 -1.38 -9.85
CA TYR A 16 -3.84 -0.48 -9.40
C TYR A 16 -5.22 -1.16 -9.33
N MET A 17 -5.88 -1.06 -8.17
CA MET A 17 -7.23 -1.60 -7.95
C MET A 17 -8.09 -0.56 -7.20
N PRO A 18 -8.79 0.35 -7.90
CA PRO A 18 -9.55 1.44 -7.29
C PRO A 18 -10.66 1.00 -6.31
N TRP A 19 -11.08 -0.26 -6.40
CA TRP A 19 -12.11 -0.85 -5.55
C TRP A 19 -11.55 -1.57 -4.31
N HIS A 20 -10.23 -1.79 -4.21
CA HIS A 20 -9.65 -2.61 -3.14
C HIS A 20 -9.29 -1.76 -1.93
N TYR A 21 -10.23 -1.66 -0.99
CA TYR A 21 -9.99 -0.99 0.29
C TYR A 21 -9.61 -2.00 1.37
N ARG A 22 -8.54 -1.69 2.10
CA ARG A 22 -8.11 -2.45 3.28
C ARG A 22 -8.48 -1.70 4.56
N TYR A 23 -9.19 -2.39 5.45
CA TYR A 23 -9.40 -1.92 6.82
C TYR A 23 -8.14 -2.12 7.65
N VAL A 24 -7.71 -1.05 8.33
CA VAL A 24 -6.49 -1.00 9.16
C VAL A 24 -6.74 -0.36 10.53
N GLY A 25 -8.00 -0.12 10.89
CA GLY A 25 -8.39 0.72 12.04
C GLY A 25 -8.53 2.20 11.67
N LYS A 26 -9.26 2.96 12.49
CA LYS A 26 -9.55 4.38 12.25
C LYS A 26 -8.28 5.23 12.34
N GLU A 27 -7.59 5.16 13.48
CA GLU A 27 -6.38 5.97 13.76
C GLU A 27 -5.29 5.74 12.71
N THR A 28 -4.98 4.48 12.40
CA THR A 28 -4.01 4.13 11.36
C THR A 28 -4.43 4.65 9.99
N ALA A 29 -5.71 4.57 9.64
CA ALA A 29 -6.18 5.06 8.35
C ALA A 29 -6.06 6.59 8.23
N GLU A 30 -6.33 7.32 9.32
CA GLU A 30 -6.14 8.78 9.41
C GLU A 30 -4.66 9.14 9.24
N GLN A 31 -3.75 8.48 9.99
CA GLN A 31 -2.30 8.72 9.89
C GLN A 31 -1.75 8.42 8.49
N ILE A 32 -2.20 7.35 7.85
CA ILE A 32 -1.78 7.01 6.47
C ILE A 32 -2.30 8.05 5.48
N HIS A 33 -3.54 8.51 5.65
CA HIS A 33 -4.12 9.55 4.79
C HIS A 33 -3.37 10.89 4.93
N GLU A 34 -3.01 11.28 6.15
CA GLU A 34 -2.24 12.50 6.44
C GLU A 34 -0.80 12.44 5.90
N ALA A 35 -0.20 11.25 5.85
CA ALA A 35 1.11 11.03 5.22
C ALA A 35 1.08 11.26 3.69
N GLY A 36 -0.09 11.15 3.06
CA GLY A 36 -0.34 11.46 1.64
C GLY A 36 -1.38 10.54 1.00
N GLU A 37 -2.13 11.04 0.02
CA GLU A 37 -3.27 10.35 -0.60
C GLU A 37 -2.93 8.97 -1.20
N ASN A 38 -1.70 8.77 -1.68
CA ASN A 38 -1.22 7.53 -2.29
C ASN A 38 -0.17 6.80 -1.44
N THR A 39 -0.08 7.12 -0.14
CA THR A 39 0.83 6.43 0.77
C THR A 39 0.42 4.97 0.90
N THR A 40 1.32 4.07 0.54
CA THR A 40 1.11 2.63 0.69
C THR A 40 1.32 2.18 2.14
N PHE A 41 0.80 1.01 2.48
CA PHE A 41 1.02 0.43 3.81
C PHE A 41 2.51 0.12 4.03
N GLU A 42 3.20 -0.36 3.00
CA GLU A 42 4.63 -0.62 2.98
C GLU A 42 5.45 0.63 3.29
N GLU A 43 5.18 1.73 2.59
CA GLU A 43 5.87 3.00 2.82
C GLU A 43 5.66 3.51 4.24
N PHE A 44 4.43 3.46 4.74
CA PHE A 44 4.09 3.96 6.07
C PHE A 44 4.79 3.17 7.20
N PHE A 45 4.84 1.84 7.09
CA PHE A 45 5.46 0.97 8.10
C PHE A 45 6.93 0.63 7.81
N GLY A 46 7.50 1.13 6.71
CA GLY A 46 8.87 0.81 6.30
C GLY A 46 9.08 -0.68 5.97
N LEU A 47 8.06 -1.33 5.43
CA LEU A 47 8.08 -2.76 5.10
C LEU A 47 8.54 -2.99 3.67
N LYS A 48 9.20 -4.13 3.42
CA LYS A 48 9.52 -4.59 2.08
C LYS A 48 8.26 -5.24 1.46
N GLY A 49 7.79 -4.68 0.35
CA GLY A 49 6.82 -5.32 -0.55
C GLY A 49 7.48 -5.74 -1.86
N GLY A 50 6.80 -5.49 -2.99
CA GLY A 50 7.22 -5.91 -4.32
C GLY A 50 6.73 -7.31 -4.70
N ASP A 51 7.27 -7.84 -5.79
CA ASP A 51 6.91 -9.17 -6.31
C ASP A 51 7.59 -10.29 -5.51
N TYR A 52 7.16 -11.53 -5.73
CA TYR A 52 7.76 -12.72 -5.12
C TYR A 52 9.25 -12.81 -5.48
N GLU A 53 10.09 -13.16 -4.48
CA GLU A 53 11.49 -13.47 -4.75
C GLU A 53 11.54 -14.72 -5.64
N LYS A 54 12.24 -14.61 -6.77
CA LYS A 54 12.55 -15.79 -7.58
C LYS A 54 13.72 -16.51 -6.91
N ASP A 55 13.40 -17.57 -6.17
CA ASP A 55 14.40 -18.59 -5.84
C ASP A 55 14.87 -19.19 -7.18
N SER A 56 16.09 -18.82 -7.60
CA SER A 56 16.79 -19.40 -8.74
C SER A 56 17.57 -20.64 -8.33
#